data_AF-A0A3N4I229-F1
#
_entry.id   AF-A0A3N4I229-F1
#
_cell.length_a   1.000
_cell.length_b   1.000
_cell.length_c   1.000
_cell.angle_alpha   90.00
_cell.angle_beta   90.00
_cell.angle_gamma   90.00
#
_symmetry.space_group_name_H-M   'P 1'
#
loop_
_entity.id
_entity.type
_entity.pdbx_description
1 polymer ?
#
loop_
_entity_poly.entity_id
_entity_poly.type
_entity_poly.pdbx_seq_one_letter_code
_entity_poly.pdbx_strand_id
1 'polypeptide(L)'
;MRRPGPYNPKCHWCEFESENYDEKEHHRLFKHFAALYDPYKSASKQNTPRIVVMRSADLNFYCAVEGCDMVGRDHSRFGTHCDQAHPEKTLVFKALRCLTVEEKDKLAQKGKDMELCYQNIVANTLVETSEADDINLEKAQSNVEDRIQQAARQPKLNKRSNKVGVVADRAANSKRSSLNEIKGTSSKSVKRKWELSDNIDDMKEMLQAQYRKALFGEMITTMGNTEGDYGASEQRKERLKAYFERSMAMLNDSGDSTS
;
A
#
# COMPACT_ATOMS: atom_id res chain seq x y z
N MET A 1 -29.51 5.58 -22.87
CA MET A 1 -29.18 5.31 -21.45
C MET A 1 -30.21 4.32 -20.91
N ARG A 2 -29.81 3.13 -20.46
CA ARG A 2 -30.76 2.18 -19.85
C ARG A 2 -31.10 2.69 -18.44
N ARG A 3 -32.39 2.73 -18.08
CA ARG A 3 -32.79 3.05 -16.71
C ARG A 3 -32.20 2.00 -15.76
N PRO A 4 -31.64 2.39 -14.61
CA PRO A 4 -31.23 1.42 -13.60
C PRO A 4 -32.44 0.56 -13.25
N GLY A 5 -32.29 -0.77 -13.33
CA GLY A 5 -33.31 -1.68 -12.83
C GLY A 5 -33.47 -1.54 -11.31
N PRO A 6 -34.53 -2.14 -10.73
CA PRO A 6 -34.67 -2.18 -9.28
C PRO A 6 -33.41 -2.79 -8.65
N TYR A 7 -32.97 -2.21 -7.54
CA TYR A 7 -31.80 -2.69 -6.80
C TYR A 7 -32.04 -4.14 -6.35
N ASN A 8 -31.12 -5.04 -6.70
CA ASN A 8 -31.14 -6.42 -6.22
C ASN A 8 -30.14 -6.51 -5.05
N PRO A 9 -30.58 -6.81 -3.82
CA PRO A 9 -29.70 -6.86 -2.65
C PRO A 9 -28.76 -8.07 -2.65
N LYS A 10 -29.07 -9.13 -3.42
CA LYS A 10 -28.31 -10.38 -3.39
C LYS A 10 -27.10 -10.34 -4.31
N CYS A 11 -25.95 -10.81 -3.81
CA CYS A 11 -24.76 -11.05 -4.62
C CYS A 11 -25.06 -12.09 -5.71
N HIS A 12 -24.45 -11.95 -6.88
CA HIS A 12 -24.65 -12.89 -7.99
C HIS A 12 -23.84 -14.19 -7.84
N TRP A 13 -22.76 -14.15 -7.04
CA TRP A 13 -21.82 -15.25 -6.89
C TRP A 13 -21.94 -16.01 -5.57
N CYS A 14 -22.69 -15.47 -4.61
CA CYS A 14 -22.95 -16.13 -3.32
C CYS A 14 -24.26 -15.61 -2.70
N GLU A 15 -24.61 -16.16 -1.54
CA GLU A 15 -25.86 -15.86 -0.83
C GLU A 15 -25.81 -14.58 0.01
N PHE A 16 -24.74 -13.79 -0.10
CA PHE A 16 -24.65 -12.52 0.62
C PHE A 16 -25.73 -11.53 0.17
N GLU A 17 -26.48 -10.99 1.12
CA GLU A 17 -27.45 -9.92 0.91
C GLU A 17 -26.92 -8.62 1.53
N SER A 18 -27.22 -7.50 0.87
CA SER A 18 -26.72 -6.18 1.25
C SER A 18 -27.82 -5.15 1.17
N GLU A 19 -27.82 -4.22 2.12
CA GLU A 19 -28.86 -3.20 2.22
C GLU A 19 -28.72 -2.15 1.11
N ASN A 20 -27.47 -1.90 0.68
CA ASN A 20 -27.14 -0.89 -0.30
C ASN A 20 -26.12 -1.37 -1.35
N TYR A 21 -26.06 -0.64 -2.46
CA TYR A 21 -25.19 -0.95 -3.60
C TYR A 21 -23.71 -0.92 -3.24
N ASP A 22 -23.30 -0.05 -2.32
CA ASP A 22 -21.89 0.14 -1.98
C ASP A 22 -21.33 -1.05 -1.18
N GLU A 23 -22.10 -1.57 -0.22
CA GLU A 23 -21.79 -2.82 0.49
C GLU A 23 -21.75 -4.01 -0.45
N LYS A 24 -22.73 -4.09 -1.36
CA LYS A 24 -22.77 -5.14 -2.38
C LYS A 24 -21.52 -5.12 -3.24
N GLU A 25 -21.11 -3.93 -3.66
CA GLU A 25 -19.96 -3.73 -4.52
C GLU A 25 -18.65 -4.00 -3.76
N HIS A 26 -18.56 -3.54 -2.52
CA HIS A 26 -17.43 -3.84 -1.64
C HIS A 26 -17.29 -5.35 -1.44
N HIS A 27 -18.38 -6.04 -1.09
CA HIS A 27 -18.41 -7.49 -0.99
C HIS A 27 -17.98 -8.16 -2.29
N ARG A 28 -18.54 -7.74 -3.43
CA ARG A 28 -18.21 -8.28 -4.75
C ARG A 28 -16.70 -8.19 -5.00
N LEU A 29 -16.12 -7.01 -4.81
CA LEU A 29 -14.70 -6.75 -5.06
C LEU A 29 -13.80 -7.50 -4.07
N PHE A 30 -14.19 -7.61 -2.81
CA PHE A 30 -13.35 -8.21 -1.76
C PHE A 30 -13.48 -9.73 -1.64
N LYS A 31 -14.61 -10.33 -2.05
CA LYS A 31 -14.84 -11.78 -1.95
C LYS A 31 -14.69 -12.51 -3.29
N HIS A 32 -15.08 -11.88 -4.40
CA HIS A 32 -15.10 -12.55 -5.70
C HIS A 32 -14.01 -12.04 -6.65
N PHE A 33 -13.62 -10.77 -6.53
CA PHE A 33 -12.59 -10.14 -7.36
C PHE A 33 -11.39 -9.65 -6.54
N ALA A 34 -11.06 -10.41 -5.49
CA ALA A 34 -10.02 -10.08 -4.54
C ALA A 34 -8.61 -10.24 -5.10
N ALA A 35 -8.44 -11.07 -6.14
CA ALA A 35 -7.15 -11.44 -6.67
C ALA A 35 -7.18 -11.49 -8.20
N LEU A 36 -6.08 -11.05 -8.81
CA LEU A 36 -5.77 -11.20 -10.21
C LEU A 36 -4.60 -12.16 -10.35
N TYR A 37 -4.84 -13.24 -11.10
CA TYR A 37 -3.88 -14.33 -11.24
C TYR A 37 -3.07 -14.19 -12.52
N ASP A 38 -1.75 -14.26 -12.39
CA ASP A 38 -0.78 -14.15 -13.49
C ASP A 38 -1.01 -12.92 -14.40
N PRO A 39 -1.09 -11.69 -13.85
CA PRO A 39 -1.34 -10.49 -14.64
C PRO A 39 -0.24 -10.16 -15.66
N TYR A 40 0.96 -10.72 -15.48
CA TYR A 40 2.12 -10.42 -16.32
C TYR A 40 2.29 -11.44 -17.45
N LYS A 41 1.29 -12.31 -17.67
CA LYS A 41 1.31 -13.39 -18.67
C LYS A 41 2.67 -14.09 -18.71
N SER A 42 3.10 -14.59 -17.55
CA SER A 42 4.29 -15.45 -17.44
C SER A 42 4.17 -16.76 -18.25
N ALA A 43 3.02 -16.97 -18.89
CA ALA A 43 2.72 -17.94 -19.92
C ALA A 43 3.96 -18.39 -20.70
N SER A 44 4.28 -19.67 -20.50
CA SER A 44 5.05 -20.58 -21.36
C SER A 44 6.50 -20.91 -21.00
N LYS A 45 7.13 -20.23 -20.04
CA LYS A 45 8.47 -20.67 -19.60
C LYS A 45 8.38 -21.49 -18.33
N GLN A 46 8.73 -22.77 -18.45
CA GLN A 46 9.00 -23.64 -17.31
C GLN A 46 9.85 -22.86 -16.29
N ASN A 47 9.45 -22.90 -15.02
CA ASN A 47 10.10 -22.22 -13.87
C ASN A 47 9.79 -20.72 -13.68
N THR A 48 8.77 -20.14 -14.33
CA THR A 48 8.35 -18.77 -13.98
C THR A 48 7.40 -18.81 -12.78
N PRO A 49 7.65 -18.05 -11.70
CA PRO A 49 6.76 -18.03 -10.55
C PRO A 49 5.38 -17.49 -10.93
N ARG A 50 4.32 -18.13 -10.43
CA ARG A 50 2.97 -17.61 -10.59
C ARG A 50 2.78 -16.44 -9.65
N ILE A 51 2.50 -15.27 -10.22
CA ILE A 51 2.29 -14.04 -9.44
C ILE A 51 0.80 -13.81 -9.28
N VAL A 52 0.37 -13.63 -8.03
CA VAL A 52 -1.01 -13.27 -7.70
C VAL A 52 -0.98 -11.87 -7.11
N VAL A 53 -1.69 -10.94 -7.75
CA VAL A 53 -1.85 -9.57 -7.24
C VAL A 53 -3.17 -9.50 -6.50
N MET A 54 -3.12 -9.26 -5.20
CA MET A 54 -4.30 -9.11 -4.36
C MET A 54 -4.73 -7.65 -4.27
N ARG A 55 -6.03 -7.44 -4.20
CA ARG A 55 -6.65 -6.15 -3.98
C ARG A 55 -6.28 -5.65 -2.57
N SER A 56 -5.97 -4.37 -2.45
CA SER A 56 -5.72 -3.74 -1.15
C SER A 56 -7.04 -3.36 -0.46
N ALA A 57 -6.95 -2.82 0.75
CA ALA A 57 -8.11 -2.44 1.57
C ALA A 57 -8.93 -1.29 0.94
N ASP A 58 -8.28 -0.45 0.13
CA ASP A 58 -8.89 0.63 -0.66
C ASP A 58 -9.63 0.14 -1.92
N LEU A 59 -9.74 -1.18 -2.07
CA LEU A 59 -10.33 -1.86 -3.21
C LEU A 59 -9.59 -1.64 -4.54
N ASN A 60 -8.31 -1.25 -4.55
CA ASN A 60 -7.51 -1.14 -5.76
C ASN A 60 -6.48 -2.27 -5.90
N PHE A 61 -6.10 -2.53 -7.15
CA PHE A 61 -4.89 -3.28 -7.47
C PHE A 61 -3.73 -2.32 -7.67
N TYR A 62 -2.56 -2.73 -7.21
CA TYR A 62 -1.31 -1.99 -7.33
C TYR A 62 -0.34 -2.81 -8.15
N CYS A 63 0.32 -2.17 -9.13
CA CYS A 63 1.34 -2.85 -9.91
C CYS A 63 2.48 -3.31 -8.99
N ALA A 64 2.84 -4.59 -9.11
CA ALA A 64 3.88 -5.22 -8.32
C ALA A 64 5.27 -4.96 -8.89
N VAL A 65 5.38 -4.41 -10.12
CA VAL A 65 6.66 -4.09 -10.76
C VAL A 65 7.28 -2.86 -10.10
N GLU A 66 8.56 -2.96 -9.77
CA GLU A 66 9.34 -1.87 -9.20
C GLU A 66 9.42 -0.68 -10.17
N GLY A 67 9.20 0.54 -9.66
CA GLY A 67 9.13 1.76 -10.48
C GLY A 67 7.82 1.97 -11.24
N CYS A 68 6.80 1.11 -11.06
CA CYS A 68 5.47 1.31 -11.63
C CYS A 68 4.43 1.70 -10.57
N ASP A 69 3.84 2.88 -10.70
CA ASP A 69 2.83 3.42 -9.77
C ASP A 69 1.40 3.28 -10.28
N MET A 70 1.18 2.38 -11.23
CA MET A 70 -0.16 2.15 -11.74
C MET A 70 -1.07 1.55 -10.65
N VAL A 71 -2.23 2.17 -10.52
CA VAL A 71 -3.33 1.75 -9.65
C VAL A 71 -4.59 1.55 -10.48
N GLY A 72 -5.33 0.48 -10.23
CA GLY A 72 -6.55 0.18 -10.96
C GLY A 72 -7.58 -0.58 -10.15
N ARG A 73 -8.82 -0.10 -10.14
CA ARG A 73 -9.97 -0.82 -9.54
C ARG A 73 -10.42 -1.98 -10.42
N ASP A 74 -10.39 -1.78 -11.74
CA ASP A 74 -10.93 -2.72 -12.72
C ASP A 74 -9.93 -3.81 -13.09
N HIS A 75 -10.37 -5.06 -12.98
CA HIS A 75 -9.57 -6.25 -13.27
C HIS A 75 -9.03 -6.26 -14.71
N SER A 76 -9.89 -5.98 -15.70
CA SER A 76 -9.50 -6.00 -17.13
C SER A 76 -8.51 -4.88 -17.48
N ARG A 77 -8.71 -3.68 -16.94
CA ARG A 77 -7.84 -2.53 -17.19
C ARG A 77 -6.47 -2.74 -16.57
N PHE A 78 -6.44 -3.26 -15.34
CA PHE A 78 -5.19 -3.57 -14.64
C PHE A 78 -4.42 -4.69 -15.36
N GLY A 79 -5.07 -5.78 -15.76
CA GLY A 79 -4.42 -6.84 -16.53
C GLY A 79 -3.85 -6.32 -17.86
N THR A 80 -4.61 -5.49 -18.58
CA THR A 80 -4.14 -4.87 -19.83
C THR A 80 -2.91 -3.98 -19.60
N HIS A 81 -2.88 -3.23 -18.49
CA HIS A 81 -1.70 -2.45 -18.12
C HIS A 81 -0.48 -3.35 -17.88
N CYS A 82 -0.62 -4.40 -17.07
CA CYS A 82 0.49 -5.31 -16.79
C CYS A 82 1.04 -5.95 -18.07
N ASP A 83 0.16 -6.32 -19.00
CA ASP A 83 0.54 -6.89 -20.30
C ASP A 83 1.27 -5.91 -21.22
N GLN A 84 0.82 -4.65 -21.26
CA GLN A 84 1.30 -3.67 -22.23
C GLN A 84 2.50 -2.86 -21.73
N ALA A 85 2.51 -2.53 -20.43
CA ALA A 85 3.55 -1.71 -19.83
C ALA A 85 4.78 -2.51 -19.38
N HIS A 86 4.64 -3.82 -19.22
CA HIS A 86 5.72 -4.69 -18.75
C HIS A 86 6.01 -5.86 -19.71
N PRO A 87 6.31 -5.57 -20.99
CA PRO A 87 6.59 -6.62 -21.99
C PRO A 87 7.96 -7.28 -21.82
N GLU A 88 8.87 -6.67 -21.04
CA GLU A 88 10.24 -7.16 -20.86
C GLU A 88 10.33 -8.24 -19.78
N LYS A 89 11.20 -9.23 -20.03
CA LYS A 89 11.28 -10.50 -19.27
C LYS A 89 11.93 -10.37 -17.89
N THR A 90 12.64 -9.27 -17.62
CA THR A 90 13.29 -9.04 -16.32
C THR A 90 12.43 -8.12 -15.49
N LEU A 91 11.32 -8.65 -15.00
CA LEU A 91 10.47 -7.96 -14.05
C LEU A 91 11.16 -7.96 -12.68
N VAL A 92 11.51 -6.79 -12.20
CA VAL A 92 11.88 -6.61 -10.79
C VAL A 92 10.60 -6.26 -10.05
N PHE A 93 10.29 -7.03 -9.00
CA PHE A 93 9.09 -6.83 -8.21
C PHE A 93 9.42 -6.00 -6.96
N LYS A 94 8.50 -5.12 -6.58
CA LYS A 94 8.47 -4.49 -5.26
C LYS A 94 8.53 -5.57 -4.19
N ALA A 95 8.99 -5.23 -2.99
CA ALA A 95 9.09 -6.15 -1.85
C ALA A 95 7.80 -6.97 -1.69
N LEU A 96 7.85 -8.25 -2.09
CA LEU A 96 6.73 -9.18 -2.01
C LEU A 96 6.68 -9.74 -0.60
N ARG A 97 5.49 -9.78 0.01
CA ARG A 97 5.32 -10.53 1.25
C ARG A 97 5.29 -12.02 0.95
N CYS A 98 6.00 -12.83 1.73
CA CYS A 98 5.79 -14.26 1.70
C CYS A 98 4.37 -14.58 2.18
N LEU A 99 3.72 -15.53 1.51
CA LEU A 99 2.46 -16.10 2.00
C LEU A 99 2.69 -16.84 3.32
N THR A 100 1.73 -16.74 4.24
CA THR A 100 1.71 -17.59 5.44
C THR A 100 1.47 -19.05 5.05
N VAL A 101 1.80 -19.98 5.94
CA VAL A 101 1.57 -21.42 5.71
C VAL A 101 0.09 -21.69 5.41
N GLU A 102 -0.82 -21.05 6.16
CA GLU A 102 -2.27 -21.17 5.96
C GLU A 102 -2.75 -20.65 4.61
N GLU A 103 -2.19 -19.54 4.12
CA GLU A 103 -2.50 -19.00 2.80
C GLU A 103 -1.97 -19.92 1.70
N LYS A 104 -0.75 -20.47 1.88
CA LYS A 104 -0.18 -21.48 0.98
C LYS A 104 -1.04 -22.73 0.94
N ASP A 105 -1.53 -23.22 2.07
CA ASP A 105 -2.37 -24.43 2.14
C ASP A 105 -3.71 -24.24 1.42
N LYS A 106 -4.35 -23.07 1.59
CA LYS A 106 -5.58 -22.71 0.86
C LYS A 106 -5.37 -22.65 -0.66
N LEU A 107 -4.16 -22.30 -1.11
CA LEU A 107 -3.80 -22.27 -2.53
C LEU A 107 -3.34 -23.64 -3.04
N ALA A 108 -2.62 -24.41 -2.23
CA ALA A 108 -2.14 -25.75 -2.53
C ALA A 108 -3.31 -26.75 -2.69
N GLN A 109 -4.40 -26.56 -1.94
CA GLN A 109 -5.66 -27.29 -2.16
C GLN A 109 -6.22 -27.11 -3.59
N LYS A 110 -5.76 -26.09 -4.33
CA LYS A 110 -6.10 -25.86 -5.75
C LYS A 110 -5.06 -26.43 -6.74
N GLY A 111 -4.05 -27.16 -6.26
CA GLY A 111 -3.14 -27.99 -7.04
C GLY A 111 -2.04 -27.26 -7.84
N LYS A 112 -1.43 -26.19 -7.30
CA LYS A 112 -0.37 -25.43 -8.00
C LYS A 112 0.79 -25.07 -7.08
N ASP A 113 2.00 -25.51 -7.45
CA ASP A 113 3.13 -25.68 -6.52
C ASP A 113 3.96 -24.44 -6.17
N MET A 114 3.77 -23.27 -6.79
CA MET A 114 4.47 -22.04 -6.35
C MET A 114 3.68 -20.79 -6.71
N GLU A 115 3.01 -20.20 -5.72
CA GLU A 115 2.33 -18.91 -5.83
C GLU A 115 3.01 -17.88 -4.92
N LEU A 116 3.48 -16.78 -5.52
CA LEU A 116 3.92 -15.59 -4.81
C LEU A 116 2.78 -14.57 -4.83
N CYS A 117 2.45 -14.01 -3.67
CA CYS A 117 1.41 -12.98 -3.57
C CYS A 117 2.01 -11.61 -3.35
N TYR A 118 1.59 -10.65 -4.19
CA TYR A 118 1.78 -9.25 -3.90
C TYR A 118 0.48 -8.71 -3.31
N GLN A 119 0.58 -8.21 -2.09
CA GLN A 119 -0.40 -7.32 -1.53
C GLN A 119 0.37 -6.06 -1.17
N ASN A 120 0.06 -4.95 -1.83
CA ASN A 120 0.54 -3.67 -1.33
C ASN A 120 -0.15 -3.45 0.01
N ILE A 121 0.59 -3.77 1.07
CA ILE A 121 0.32 -3.19 2.37
C ILE A 121 0.68 -1.74 2.13
N VAL A 122 -0.32 -0.95 1.71
CA VAL A 122 -0.31 0.46 2.04
C VAL A 122 -0.30 0.40 3.55
N ALA A 123 0.91 0.33 4.12
CA ALA A 123 1.11 0.65 5.50
C ALA A 123 0.40 2.00 5.56
N ASN A 124 -0.61 2.12 6.43
CA ASN A 124 -0.94 3.43 6.97
C ASN A 124 0.39 3.95 7.51
N THR A 125 1.14 4.55 6.60
CA THR A 125 2.45 5.10 6.83
C THR A 125 2.02 6.32 7.59
N LEU A 126 2.09 6.18 8.91
CA LEU A 126 2.38 7.26 9.82
C LEU A 126 3.12 8.30 9.00
N VAL A 127 2.41 9.37 8.66
CA VAL A 127 3.04 10.61 8.27
C VAL A 127 3.84 10.97 9.51
N GLU A 128 5.09 10.53 9.55
CA GLU A 128 6.11 11.18 10.34
C GLU A 128 6.19 12.58 9.73
N THR A 129 5.34 13.48 10.23
CA THR A 129 5.54 14.91 10.08
C THR A 129 6.86 15.21 10.76
N SER A 130 7.94 15.10 9.99
CA SER A 130 9.20 15.76 10.26
C SER A 130 8.98 17.26 10.03
N GLU A 131 8.24 17.87 10.95
CA GLU A 131 8.24 19.32 11.10
C GLU A 131 9.26 19.67 12.16
N ALA A 132 10.40 20.13 11.63
CA ALA A 132 11.22 21.24 12.13
C ALA A 132 11.66 21.18 13.60
N ASP A 133 12.93 20.82 13.73
CA ASP A 133 13.93 21.52 14.53
C ASP A 133 13.58 22.99 14.83
N ASP A 134 13.52 23.34 16.11
CA ASP A 134 13.98 24.64 16.63
C ASP A 134 13.92 24.67 18.17
N ILE A 135 14.85 24.01 18.88
CA ILE A 135 15.30 24.45 20.21
C ILE A 135 16.78 24.02 20.48
N ASN A 136 17.69 25.02 20.50
CA ASN A 136 19.04 25.11 21.13
C ASN A 136 20.09 24.04 20.81
N LEU A 137 21.21 24.32 20.12
CA LEU A 137 22.25 25.36 20.28
C LEU A 137 22.97 25.35 21.64
N GLU A 138 24.30 25.17 21.58
CA GLU A 138 25.33 25.18 22.63
C GLU A 138 25.49 23.94 23.53
N LYS A 139 26.22 22.93 23.04
CA LYS A 139 27.33 22.22 23.74
C LYS A 139 27.77 20.96 22.98
N ALA A 140 28.53 21.12 21.91
CA ALA A 140 29.39 20.06 21.38
C ALA A 140 30.36 20.61 20.31
N GLN A 141 31.12 21.65 20.66
CA GLN A 141 32.29 22.06 19.88
C GLN A 141 33.54 21.88 20.75
N SER A 142 33.94 20.63 20.96
CA SER A 142 35.33 20.30 21.25
C SER A 142 35.56 18.82 20.94
N ASN A 143 36.57 18.54 20.11
CA ASN A 143 37.16 17.22 19.81
C ASN A 143 36.72 16.52 18.53
N VAL A 144 36.91 17.14 17.35
CA VAL A 144 37.23 16.38 16.11
C VAL A 144 38.13 17.22 15.21
N GLU A 145 39.42 17.37 15.57
CA GLU A 145 40.39 18.07 14.71
C GLU A 145 41.73 17.34 14.58
N ASP A 146 41.74 16.02 14.79
CA ASP A 146 42.92 15.17 14.60
C ASP A 146 42.52 13.84 13.96
N ARG A 147 42.30 13.83 12.63
CA ARG A 147 42.43 12.58 11.81
C ARG A 147 42.31 12.71 10.28
N ILE A 148 42.60 13.87 9.69
CA ILE A 148 42.72 13.99 8.22
C ILE A 148 44.17 14.26 7.83
N GLN A 149 45.02 13.24 7.95
CA GLN A 149 46.24 13.09 7.14
C GLN A 149 46.58 11.60 7.03
N GLN A 150 46.08 10.92 5.99
CA GLN A 150 46.93 9.98 5.26
C GLN A 150 46.35 9.68 3.88
N ALA A 151 47.14 10.10 2.90
CA ALA A 151 46.91 10.00 1.49
C ALA A 151 47.25 8.60 0.94
N ALA A 152 46.65 8.34 -0.23
CA ALA A 152 47.26 7.72 -1.39
C ALA A 152 47.70 6.25 -1.31
N ARG A 153 47.04 5.43 -2.13
CA ARG A 153 47.68 4.59 -3.17
C ARG A 153 46.63 4.04 -4.14
N GLN A 154 46.75 4.42 -5.42
CA GLN A 154 46.12 3.73 -6.56
C GLN A 154 46.84 2.39 -6.86
N PRO A 155 46.26 1.46 -7.66
CA PRO A 155 46.46 1.49 -9.13
C PRO A 155 45.31 0.95 -10.03
N LYS A 156 45.08 1.67 -11.14
CA LYS A 156 44.89 1.33 -12.58
C LYS A 156 44.32 -0.03 -13.11
N LEU A 157 43.65 0.10 -14.28
CA LEU A 157 43.29 -0.84 -15.37
C LEU A 157 41.90 -1.53 -15.20
N ASN A 158 41.01 -1.62 -16.20
CA ASN A 158 41.26 -2.01 -17.59
C ASN A 158 40.16 -1.59 -18.60
N LYS A 159 40.56 -1.56 -19.88
CA LYS A 159 39.78 -1.33 -21.11
C LYS A 159 38.69 -2.40 -21.36
N ARG A 160 37.56 -2.01 -21.97
CA ARG A 160 37.05 -2.66 -23.20
C ARG A 160 35.93 -1.90 -23.89
N SER A 161 36.08 -1.76 -25.21
CA SER A 161 35.09 -1.28 -26.17
C SER A 161 34.17 -2.41 -26.65
N ASN A 162 32.96 -2.08 -27.09
CA ASN A 162 32.26 -2.69 -28.22
C ASN A 162 31.04 -1.80 -28.54
N LYS A 163 31.01 -1.11 -29.68
CA LYS A 163 30.75 -1.53 -31.07
C LYS A 163 29.24 -1.56 -31.38
N VAL A 164 28.90 -0.61 -32.24
CA VAL A 164 27.64 -0.31 -32.93
C VAL A 164 27.11 -1.49 -33.74
N GLY A 165 25.79 -1.62 -33.81
CA GLY A 165 25.05 -2.44 -34.78
C GLY A 165 23.67 -1.84 -35.07
N VAL A 166 23.56 -1.21 -36.23
CA VAL A 166 22.36 -0.69 -36.92
C VAL A 166 21.67 -1.83 -37.67
N VAL A 167 20.34 -1.97 -37.65
CA VAL A 167 19.47 -2.24 -38.85
C VAL A 167 18.01 -1.86 -38.57
N ALA A 168 17.33 -1.43 -39.63
CA ALA A 168 16.06 -0.73 -39.74
C ALA A 168 14.78 -1.61 -39.94
N ASP A 169 13.67 -0.88 -40.06
CA ASP A 169 12.41 -1.17 -40.79
C ASP A 169 11.35 -2.10 -40.17
N ARG A 170 10.17 -1.54 -39.87
CA ARG A 170 8.98 -1.65 -40.77
C ARG A 170 7.77 -0.83 -40.28
N ALA A 171 7.16 -0.11 -41.22
CA ALA A 171 5.93 0.66 -41.08
C ALA A 171 4.65 -0.19 -41.24
N ALA A 172 3.56 0.22 -40.56
CA ALA A 172 2.15 0.25 -41.01
C ALA A 172 1.24 0.53 -39.78
N ASN A 173 0.63 1.71 -39.66
CA ASN A 173 -0.71 2.06 -40.17
C ASN A 173 -1.86 1.40 -39.37
N SER A 174 -2.66 2.18 -38.61
CA SER A 174 -4.14 2.11 -38.64
C SER A 174 -4.81 3.02 -37.57
N LYS A 175 -5.46 4.08 -38.07
CA LYS A 175 -6.83 4.58 -37.77
C LYS A 175 -7.30 4.64 -36.30
N ARG A 176 -7.56 5.83 -35.74
CA ARG A 176 -8.76 6.72 -35.90
C ARG A 176 -9.81 6.49 -34.78
N SER A 177 -10.40 7.60 -34.31
CA SER A 177 -11.65 7.71 -33.53
C SER A 177 -11.47 7.68 -32.00
N SER A 178 -12.04 8.54 -31.16
CA SER A 178 -12.99 9.66 -31.28
C SER A 178 -12.82 10.52 -30.03
N LEU A 179 -12.71 11.84 -30.17
CA LEU A 179 -12.98 12.74 -29.05
C LEU A 179 -14.47 12.66 -28.72
N ASN A 180 -14.81 12.42 -27.46
CA ASN A 180 -16.14 12.69 -26.94
C ASN A 180 -16.01 13.77 -25.87
N GLU A 181 -16.61 14.92 -26.16
CA GLU A 181 -16.80 16.05 -25.25
C GLU A 181 -17.52 15.60 -23.98
N ILE A 182 -16.88 15.81 -22.83
CA ILE A 182 -17.49 15.64 -21.51
C ILE A 182 -18.18 16.97 -21.16
N LYS A 183 -19.51 17.02 -21.38
CA LYS A 183 -20.36 18.10 -20.86
C LYS A 183 -20.38 18.02 -19.33
N GLY A 184 -19.82 19.05 -18.69
CA GLY A 184 -19.87 19.26 -17.25
C GLY A 184 -21.30 19.46 -16.76
N THR A 185 -21.78 18.56 -15.91
CA THR A 185 -23.02 18.73 -15.16
C THR A 185 -22.70 19.39 -13.82
N SER A 186 -23.21 20.61 -13.66
CA SER A 186 -23.17 21.41 -12.43
C SER A 186 -23.87 20.67 -11.28
N SER A 187 -23.08 20.02 -10.42
CA SER A 187 -23.55 19.40 -9.19
C SER A 187 -23.94 20.48 -8.18
N LYS A 188 -25.23 20.54 -7.82
CA LYS A 188 -25.73 21.37 -6.71
C LYS A 188 -25.12 20.89 -5.41
N SER A 189 -24.30 21.73 -4.80
CA SER A 189 -23.67 21.53 -3.50
C SER A 189 -24.72 21.52 -2.40
N VAL A 190 -25.17 20.33 -2.03
CA VAL A 190 -25.96 20.09 -0.82
C VAL A 190 -25.03 20.34 0.36
N LYS A 191 -25.16 21.51 1.00
CA LYS A 191 -24.53 21.83 2.28
C LYS A 191 -25.14 20.93 3.35
N ARG A 192 -24.64 19.69 3.48
CA ARG A 192 -24.88 18.85 4.64
C ARG A 192 -24.17 19.51 5.82
N LYS A 193 -24.95 19.97 6.79
CA LYS A 193 -24.48 20.35 8.12
C LYS A 193 -24.06 19.05 8.79
N TRP A 194 -22.77 18.74 8.74
CA TRP A 194 -22.22 17.55 9.41
C TRP A 194 -22.31 17.78 10.92
N GLU A 195 -22.90 16.84 11.62
CA GLU A 195 -22.93 16.79 13.08
C GLU A 195 -21.50 16.48 13.54
N LEU A 196 -20.81 17.52 14.00
CA LEU A 196 -19.38 17.49 14.33
C LEU A 196 -19.11 16.72 15.64
N SER A 197 -20.11 16.51 16.50
CA SER A 197 -19.93 15.85 17.80
C SER A 197 -19.65 14.36 17.67
N ASP A 198 -20.39 13.66 16.80
CA ASP A 198 -20.30 12.20 16.67
C ASP A 198 -18.93 11.76 16.15
N ASN A 199 -18.27 12.64 15.39
CA ASN A 199 -16.92 12.39 14.88
C ASN A 199 -15.84 12.40 15.98
N ILE A 200 -16.00 13.19 17.04
CA ILE A 200 -14.98 13.28 18.11
C ILE A 200 -14.94 11.99 18.93
N ASP A 201 -16.10 11.40 19.22
CA ASP A 201 -16.17 10.15 19.97
C ASP A 201 -15.66 8.97 19.15
N ASP A 202 -15.98 8.91 17.85
CA ASP A 202 -15.40 7.94 16.92
C ASP A 202 -13.86 8.04 16.86
N MET A 203 -13.33 9.27 16.84
CA MET A 203 -11.88 9.49 16.87
C MET A 203 -11.23 9.02 18.18
N LYS A 204 -11.89 9.23 19.33
CA LYS A 204 -11.41 8.73 20.63
C LYS A 204 -11.40 7.20 20.68
N GLU A 205 -12.46 6.56 20.20
CA GLU A 205 -12.54 5.10 20.17
C GLU A 205 -11.44 4.49 19.28
N MET A 206 -11.24 5.07 18.09
CA MET A 206 -10.17 4.66 17.18
C MET A 206 -8.79 4.81 17.82
N LEU A 207 -8.52 5.93 18.49
CA LEU A 207 -7.26 6.18 19.18
C LEU A 207 -7.02 5.19 20.33
N GLN A 208 -8.05 4.88 21.11
CA GLN A 208 -7.99 3.85 22.16
C GLN A 208 -7.71 2.45 21.60
N ALA A 209 -8.34 2.08 20.50
CA ALA A 209 -8.09 0.80 19.82
C ALA A 209 -6.64 0.71 19.34
N GLN A 210 -6.12 1.79 18.75
CA GLN A 210 -4.73 1.86 18.27
C GLN A 210 -3.71 1.79 19.41
N TYR A 211 -3.93 2.52 20.51
CA TYR A 211 -3.08 2.47 21.69
C TYR A 211 -3.01 1.06 22.29
N ARG A 212 -4.16 0.40 22.48
CA ARG A 212 -4.22 -0.99 22.99
C ARG A 212 -3.44 -1.95 22.08
N LYS A 213 -3.59 -1.83 20.77
CA LYS A 213 -2.88 -2.66 19.79
C LYS A 213 -1.37 -2.45 19.86
N ALA A 214 -0.90 -1.20 19.92
CA ALA A 214 0.52 -0.88 20.02
C ALA A 214 1.14 -1.37 21.34
N LEU A 215 0.44 -1.17 22.46
CA LEU A 215 0.87 -1.64 23.77
C LEU A 215 1.02 -3.18 23.79
N PHE A 216 0.03 -3.89 23.26
CA PHE A 216 0.06 -5.36 23.19
C PHE A 216 1.17 -5.87 22.25
N GLY A 217 1.38 -5.20 21.12
CA GLY A 217 2.49 -5.50 20.20
C GLY A 217 3.85 -5.39 20.90
N GLU A 218 4.07 -4.32 21.66
CA GLU A 218 5.32 -4.14 22.43
C GLU A 218 5.49 -5.23 23.50
N MET A 219 4.41 -5.62 24.17
CA MET A 219 4.43 -6.71 25.14
C MET A 219 4.81 -8.05 24.49
N ILE A 220 4.21 -8.40 23.36
CA ILE A 220 4.55 -9.63 22.62
C ILE A 220 6.02 -9.61 22.19
N THR A 221 6.48 -8.51 21.60
CA THR A 221 7.87 -8.36 21.15
C THR A 221 8.86 -8.57 22.29
N THR A 222 8.55 -8.00 23.46
CA THR A 222 9.40 -8.12 24.66
C THR A 222 9.40 -9.54 25.21
N MET A 223 8.23 -10.19 25.27
CA MET A 223 8.14 -11.59 25.75
C MET A 223 8.80 -12.59 24.80
N GLY A 224 8.81 -12.31 23.49
CA GLY A 224 9.45 -13.17 22.49
C GLY A 224 10.97 -13.07 22.45
N ASN A 225 11.56 -12.04 23.08
CA ASN A 225 13.01 -11.86 23.12
C ASN A 225 13.57 -12.25 24.48
N THR A 226 14.13 -13.45 24.60
CA THR A 226 14.72 -13.96 25.85
C THR A 226 15.95 -13.19 26.31
N GLU A 227 16.61 -12.45 25.41
CA GLU A 227 17.72 -11.54 25.72
C GLU A 227 17.26 -10.06 25.71
N GLY A 228 15.95 -9.82 25.70
CA GLY A 228 15.38 -8.48 25.58
C GLY A 228 15.72 -7.58 26.76
N ASP A 229 16.09 -6.34 26.46
CA ASP A 229 16.22 -5.28 27.45
C ASP A 229 14.82 -4.81 27.90
N TYR A 230 14.38 -5.33 29.05
CA TYR A 230 13.11 -4.97 29.68
C TYR A 230 13.04 -3.48 30.04
N GLY A 231 14.16 -2.85 30.40
CA GLY A 231 14.20 -1.43 30.72
C GLY A 231 13.91 -0.56 29.50
N ALA A 232 14.50 -0.92 28.35
CA ALA A 232 14.19 -0.25 27.08
C ALA A 232 12.72 -0.45 26.66
N SER A 233 12.14 -1.64 26.90
CA SER A 233 10.71 -1.90 26.66
C SER A 233 9.80 -1.04 27.54
N GLU A 234 10.11 -0.94 28.82
CA GLU A 234 9.36 -0.11 29.76
C GLU A 234 9.37 1.36 29.34
N GLN A 235 10.54 1.88 28.95
CA GLN A 235 10.66 3.24 28.44
C GLN A 235 9.84 3.48 27.16
N ARG A 236 9.77 2.51 26.25
CA ARG A 236 8.93 2.61 25.04
C ARG A 236 7.44 2.66 25.39
N LYS A 237 6.99 1.83 26.34
CA LYS A 237 5.60 1.82 26.80
C LYS A 237 5.22 3.13 27.48
N GLU A 238 6.11 3.70 28.29
CA GLU A 238 5.88 4.99 28.95
C GLU A 238 5.75 6.12 27.93
N ARG A 239 6.62 6.17 26.93
CA ARG A 239 6.50 7.15 25.82
C ARG A 239 5.20 6.99 25.04
N LEU A 240 4.79 5.75 24.76
CA LEU A 240 3.52 5.46 24.08
C LEU A 240 2.32 5.93 24.90
N LYS A 241 2.34 5.73 26.23
CA LYS A 241 1.31 6.20 27.15
C LYS A 241 1.24 7.73 27.17
N ALA A 242 2.37 8.42 27.30
CA ALA A 242 2.42 9.87 27.33
C ALA A 242 1.87 10.49 26.03
N TYR A 243 2.19 9.89 24.87
CA TYR A 243 1.65 10.31 23.58
C TYR A 243 0.13 10.14 23.49
N PHE A 244 -0.38 9.00 23.97
CA PHE A 244 -1.81 8.71 23.99
C PHE A 244 -2.58 9.69 24.88
N GLU A 245 -2.09 9.94 26.10
CA GLU A 245 -2.71 10.89 27.03
C GLU A 245 -2.76 12.31 26.45
N ARG A 246 -1.67 12.77 25.84
CA ARG A 246 -1.62 14.07 25.16
C ARG A 246 -2.63 14.16 24.02
N SER A 247 -2.78 13.10 23.22
CA SER A 247 -3.71 13.07 22.09
C SER A 247 -5.17 13.06 22.55
N MET A 248 -5.48 12.31 23.62
CA MET A 248 -6.82 12.31 24.24
C MET A 248 -7.18 13.69 24.82
N ALA A 249 -6.23 14.39 25.44
CA ALA A 249 -6.45 15.73 25.96
C ALA A 249 -6.87 16.71 24.84
N MET A 250 -6.17 16.69 23.69
CA MET A 250 -6.51 17.54 22.54
C MET A 250 -7.93 17.29 22.00
N LEU A 251 -8.37 16.02 21.99
CA LEU A 251 -9.73 15.66 21.55
C LEU A 251 -10.80 16.09 22.56
N ASN A 252 -10.49 16.11 23.86
CA ASN A 252 -11.41 16.61 24.88
C ASN A 252 -11.54 18.13 24.82
N ASP A 253 -10.44 18.86 24.71
CA ASP A 253 -10.43 20.32 24.61
C ASP A 253 -11.21 20.83 23.38
N SER A 254 -11.20 20.04 22.30
CA SER A 254 -11.93 20.37 21.07
C SER A 254 -13.46 20.29 21.24
N GLY A 255 -13.96 19.41 22.13
CA GLY A 255 -15.40 19.23 22.36
C GLY A 255 -16.04 20.35 23.18
N ASP A 256 -15.30 20.89 24.15
CA ASP A 256 -15.83 21.90 25.09
C ASP A 256 -15.94 23.31 24.49
N SER A 257 -15.30 23.58 23.35
CA SER A 257 -15.25 24.90 22.72
C SER A 257 -16.57 25.40 22.08
N THR A 258 -17.65 24.61 22.18
CA THR A 258 -18.96 24.90 21.54
C THR A 258 -20.10 25.21 22.52
N SER A 259 -19.80 25.38 23.81
CA SER A 259 -20.78 25.79 24.84
C SER A 259 -20.93 27.30 24.97
#